data_AF-A0A0E3M9K0-F1
#
_entry.id   AF-A0A0E3M9K0-F1
#
_cell.length_a   1.000
_cell.length_b   1.000
_cell.length_c   1.000
_cell.angle_alpha   90.00
_cell.angle_beta   90.00
_cell.angle_gamma   90.00
#
_symmetry.space_group_name_H-M   'P 1'
#
loop_
_entity.id
_entity.type
_entity.pdbx_description
1 polymer ?
#
loop_
_entity_poly.entity_id
_entity_poly.type
_entity_poly.pdbx_seq_one_letter_code
_entity_poly.pdbx_strand_id
1 'polypeptide(L)'
;MDLKYGDQVREMQGVIVEVTDGSVAIDFKGRLGYLKIPNRMIISDYPMKVGQEVGLYMTYVEVLSDKVNEKYISNIEKRKEGNSNE
;
A
#
# COMPACT_ATOMS: atom_id res chain seq x y z
N MET A 1 -16.47 -13.14 -3.55
CA MET A 1 -15.21 -13.84 -3.25
C MET A 1 -15.08 -13.73 -1.73
N ASP A 2 -15.00 -14.85 -1.02
CA ASP A 2 -13.81 -15.11 -0.20
C ASP A 2 -12.51 -14.97 -0.99
N LEU A 3 -11.49 -14.44 -0.32
CA LEU A 3 -10.08 -14.72 -0.54
C LEU A 3 -10.23 -16.12 -0.08
N LYS A 4 -10.46 -16.94 -1.09
CA LYS A 4 -11.15 -18.20 -0.95
C LYS A 4 -10.57 -18.93 0.26
N TYR A 5 -9.28 -18.67 0.42
CA TYR A 5 -8.42 -18.83 1.55
C TYR A 5 -7.48 -17.59 1.52
N GLY A 6 -6.71 -17.28 2.54
CA GLY A 6 -6.21 -18.29 3.43
C GLY A 6 -5.02 -17.81 4.18
N ASP A 7 -4.76 -18.60 5.21
CA ASP A 7 -3.87 -18.32 6.29
C ASP A 7 -2.47 -18.91 6.01
N GLN A 8 -1.53 -18.03 5.64
CA GLN A 8 -0.07 -18.15 5.72
C GLN A 8 0.51 -16.73 5.86
N VAL A 9 0.57 -16.22 7.10
CA VAL A 9 1.05 -14.87 7.40
C VAL A 9 2.52 -14.73 6.97
N ARG A 10 2.84 -13.77 6.08
CA ARG A 10 4.21 -13.55 5.57
C ARG A 10 4.82 -12.31 6.17
N GLU A 11 6.01 -12.44 6.74
CA GLU A 11 6.80 -11.28 7.15
C GLU A 11 7.35 -10.56 5.93
N MET A 12 7.25 -9.24 5.97
CA MET A 12 7.83 -8.31 5.02
C MET A 12 8.59 -7.24 5.79
N GLN A 13 9.58 -6.66 5.15
CA GLN A 13 10.37 -5.58 5.72
C GLN A 13 10.42 -4.41 4.75
N GLY A 14 10.52 -3.20 5.30
CA GLY A 14 10.52 -1.96 4.55
C GLY A 14 11.29 -0.88 5.26
N VAL A 15 11.35 0.29 4.63
CA VAL A 15 11.91 1.50 5.20
C VAL A 15 10.87 2.60 5.09
N ILE A 16 10.76 3.40 6.14
CA ILE A 16 9.89 4.56 6.11
C ILE A 16 10.51 5.63 5.22
N VAL A 17 9.82 5.99 4.13
CA VAL A 17 10.30 6.99 3.16
C VAL A 17 9.63 8.36 3.34
N GLU A 18 8.45 8.39 3.94
CA GLU A 18 7.69 9.62 4.22
C GLU A 18 6.96 9.42 5.54
N VAL A 19 7.13 10.37 6.46
CA VAL A 19 6.30 10.49 7.66
C VAL A 19 5.48 11.74 7.51
N THR A 20 4.17 11.58 7.61
CA THR A 20 3.23 12.68 7.72
C THR A 20 2.47 12.57 9.04
N ASP A 21 1.82 13.64 9.47
CA ASP A 21 1.07 13.65 10.74
C ASP A 21 -0.01 12.57 10.82
N GLY A 22 -0.51 12.08 9.68
CA GLY A 22 -1.57 11.08 9.61
C GLY A 22 -1.18 9.73 9.03
N SER A 23 -0.08 9.63 8.28
CA SER A 23 0.28 8.40 7.58
C SER A 23 1.77 8.27 7.38
N VAL A 24 2.18 7.03 7.25
CA VAL A 24 3.54 6.68 6.94
C VAL A 24 3.57 5.92 5.64
N ALA A 25 4.46 6.36 4.79
CA ALA A 25 4.85 5.65 3.62
C ALA A 25 5.93 4.66 3.95
N ILE A 26 5.66 3.40 3.64
CA ILE A 26 6.65 2.34 3.69
C ILE A 26 6.99 2.02 2.25
N ASP A 27 8.27 2.13 1.93
CA ASP A 27 8.83 1.51 0.74
C ASP A 27 9.33 0.12 1.15
N PHE A 28 8.71 -0.90 0.57
CA PHE A 28 9.06 -2.27 0.91
C PHE A 28 10.39 -2.67 0.30
N LYS A 29 11.25 -3.27 1.13
CA LYS A 29 12.52 -3.85 0.68
C LYS A 29 12.22 -4.86 -0.43
N GLY A 30 13.03 -4.82 -1.49
CA GLY A 30 12.81 -5.68 -2.66
C GLY A 30 11.81 -5.15 -3.69
N ARG A 31 11.47 -3.84 -3.66
CA ARG A 31 10.62 -3.17 -4.66
C ARG A 31 9.19 -3.71 -4.73
N LEU A 32 8.64 -4.14 -3.59
CA LEU A 32 7.25 -4.61 -3.49
C LEU A 32 6.23 -3.45 -3.54
N GLY A 33 6.74 -2.25 -3.76
CA GLY A 33 5.96 -1.05 -3.98
C GLY A 33 5.87 -0.22 -2.72
N TYR A 34 5.09 0.83 -2.88
CA TYR A 34 4.83 1.79 -1.85
C TYR A 34 3.52 1.43 -1.18
N LEU A 35 3.55 1.31 0.15
CA LEU A 35 2.35 1.21 0.96
C LEU A 35 2.28 2.40 1.87
N LYS A 36 1.25 3.22 1.67
CA LYS A 36 0.87 4.25 2.63
C LYS A 36 -0.10 3.64 3.61
N ILE A 37 0.31 3.55 4.87
CA ILE A 37 -0.56 3.11 5.97
C ILE A 37 -0.73 4.25 6.98
N PRO A 38 -1.88 4.34 7.67
CA PRO A 38 -2.07 5.30 8.74
C PRO A 38 -1.15 5.04 9.94
N ASN A 39 -0.78 6.09 10.67
CA ASN A 39 0.09 5.99 11.84
C ASN A 39 -0.47 5.01 12.90
N ARG A 40 -1.80 4.92 13.01
CA ARG A 40 -2.47 4.01 13.96
C ARG A 40 -2.29 2.51 13.65
N MET A 41 -1.94 2.13 12.42
CA MET A 41 -1.65 0.73 12.08
C MET A 41 -0.24 0.31 12.48
N ILE A 42 0.57 1.27 12.94
CA ILE A 42 1.98 1.06 13.23
C ILE A 42 2.14 0.94 14.73
N ILE A 43 2.67 -0.20 15.15
CA ILE A 43 2.98 -0.48 16.55
C ILE A 43 4.44 -0.08 16.76
N SER A 44 4.68 0.96 17.55
CA SER A 44 6.02 1.46 17.85
C SER A 44 6.03 2.15 19.21
N ASP A 45 7.03 1.85 20.03
CA ASP A 45 7.30 2.55 21.28
C ASP A 45 8.10 3.86 21.06
N TYR A 46 8.50 4.12 19.81
CA TYR A 46 9.37 5.24 19.43
C TYR A 46 8.68 6.18 18.44
N PRO A 47 9.07 7.48 18.44
CA PRO A 47 8.65 8.42 17.41
C PRO A 47 9.09 7.94 16.02
N MET A 48 8.15 7.97 15.09
CA MET A 48 8.33 7.57 13.69
C MET A 48 9.20 8.57 12.92
N LYS A 49 10.19 8.07 12.19
CA LYS A 49 11.17 8.86 11.43
C LYS A 49 11.45 8.23 10.07
N VAL A 50 11.72 9.08 9.09
CA VAL A 50 12.21 8.66 7.77
C VAL A 50 13.54 7.93 7.92
N GLY A 51 13.70 6.82 7.21
CA GLY A 51 14.88 5.95 7.25
C GLY A 51 14.81 4.81 8.27
N GLN A 52 13.77 4.75 9.12
CA GLN A 52 13.61 3.62 10.06
C GLN A 52 13.20 2.35 9.33
N GLU A 53 13.81 1.22 9.72
CA GLU A 53 13.42 -0.10 9.26
C GLU A 53 12.13 -0.54 9.96
N VAL A 54 11.20 -1.10 9.19
CA VAL A 54 9.93 -1.60 9.68
C VAL A 54 9.72 -3.03 9.20
N GLY A 55 9.15 -3.86 10.07
CA GLY A 55 8.65 -5.19 9.74
C GLY A 55 7.13 -5.18 9.77
N LEU A 56 6.48 -5.82 8.81
CA LEU A 56 5.04 -6.04 8.80
C LEU A 56 4.73 -7.47 8.39
N TYR A 57 3.70 -8.02 8.98
CA TYR A 57 3.10 -9.23 8.46
C TYR A 57 2.07 -8.85 7.39
N MET A 58 2.37 -9.16 6.13
CA MET A 58 1.43 -8.93 5.04
C MET A 58 0.33 -9.99 5.10
N THR A 59 -0.73 -9.65 5.83
CA THR A 59 -2.01 -10.33 5.77
C THR A 59 -2.85 -9.74 4.64
N TYR A 60 -4.05 -10.26 4.40
CA TYR A 60 -4.51 -10.32 3.02
C TYR A 60 -5.47 -9.20 2.60
N VAL A 61 -5.23 -8.67 1.40
CA VAL A 61 -6.17 -7.81 0.67
C VAL A 61 -6.85 -8.66 -0.39
N GLU A 62 -8.19 -8.65 -0.38
CA GLU A 62 -9.00 -9.47 -1.26
C GLU A 62 -9.75 -8.65 -2.32
N VAL A 63 -9.72 -9.13 -3.57
CA VAL A 63 -10.55 -8.65 -4.67
C VAL A 63 -11.81 -9.51 -4.77
N LEU A 64 -12.98 -8.87 -4.87
CA LEU A 64 -14.26 -9.45 -4.43
C LEU A 64 -15.20 -9.96 -5.52
N SER A 65 -14.99 -9.48 -6.75
CA SER A 65 -15.94 -9.60 -7.84
C SER A 65 -15.22 -9.87 -9.16
N ASP A 66 -15.86 -10.66 -10.03
CA ASP A 66 -15.39 -11.04 -11.37
C ASP A 66 -15.59 -9.92 -12.40
N LYS A 67 -16.32 -8.88 -12.01
CA LYS A 67 -16.64 -7.76 -12.88
C LYS A 67 -15.62 -6.65 -12.72
N VAL A 68 -14.93 -6.38 -13.83
CA VAL A 68 -14.06 -5.24 -14.00
C VAL A 68 -14.87 -3.97 -13.81
N ASN A 69 -14.30 -3.04 -13.06
CA ASN A 69 -14.85 -1.70 -13.01
C ASN A 69 -14.40 -0.94 -14.27
N GLU A 70 -15.04 -1.21 -15.42
CA GLU A 70 -14.70 -0.60 -16.73
C GLU A 70 -14.77 0.93 -16.69
N LYS A 71 -15.68 1.44 -15.86
CA LYS A 71 -15.74 2.86 -15.56
C LYS A 71 -14.44 3.38 -14.91
N TYR A 72 -13.81 2.61 -14.01
CA TYR A 72 -12.52 2.93 -13.38
C TYR A 72 -11.37 2.93 -14.41
N ILE A 73 -11.39 1.99 -15.34
CA ILE A 73 -10.46 1.89 -16.48
C ILE A 73 -10.54 3.16 -17.34
N SER A 74 -11.74 3.56 -17.76
CA SER A 74 -11.90 4.74 -18.62
C SER A 74 -11.46 6.06 -17.97
N ASN A 75 -11.52 6.15 -16.64
CA ASN A 75 -11.11 7.34 -15.90
C ASN A 75 -9.59 7.41 -15.69
N ILE A 76 -8.88 6.28 -15.63
CA ILE A 76 -7.42 6.24 -15.62
C ILE A 76 -6.88 6.69 -16.98
N GLU A 77 -7.60 6.41 -18.07
CA GLU A 77 -7.23 6.79 -19.43
C GLU A 77 -7.38 8.29 -19.67
N LYS A 78 -8.51 8.88 -19.32
CA LYS A 78 -8.70 10.34 -19.44
C LYS A 78 -7.68 11.16 -18.61
N ARG A 79 -7.24 10.63 -17.46
CA ARG A 79 -6.21 11.26 -16.60
C ARG A 79 -4.80 11.19 -17.20
N LYS A 80 -4.52 10.18 -18.04
CA LYS A 80 -3.25 10.06 -18.75
C LYS A 80 -3.22 10.96 -19.98
N GLU A 81 -4.36 11.18 -20.61
CA GLU A 81 -4.48 12.06 -21.78
C GLU A 81 -4.39 13.54 -21.44
N GLY A 82 -4.99 13.99 -20.32
CA GLY A 82 -4.88 15.39 -19.85
C GLY A 82 -3.46 15.82 -19.46
N ASN A 83 -2.65 14.90 -18.91
CA ASN A 83 -1.25 15.15 -18.55
C ASN A 83 -0.27 15.04 -19.74
N SER A 84 -0.77 14.78 -20.96
CA SER A 84 0.03 14.69 -22.19
C SER A 84 0.07 16.02 -22.97
N ASN A 85 -0.65 17.04 -22.52
CA ASN A 85 -0.75 18.36 -23.15
C ASN A 85 -0.26 19.51 -22.23
N GLU A 86 0.52 19.20 -21.20
CA GLU A 86 1.36 20.16 -20.44
C GLU A 86 2.84 19.80 -20.59
#